data_AF-A0A3R6KHI3-F1
#
_entry.id   AF-A0A3R6KHI3-F1
#
_cell.length_a   1.000
_cell.length_b   1.000
_cell.length_c   1.000
_cell.angle_alpha   90.00
_cell.angle_beta   90.00
_cell.angle_gamma   90.00
#
_symmetry.space_group_name_H-M   'P 1'
#
loop_
_entity.id
_entity.type
_entity.pdbx_description
1 polymer ?
#
loop_
_entity_poly.entity_id
_entity_poly.type
_entity_poly.pdbx_seq_one_letter_code
_entity_poly.pdbx_strand_id
1 'polypeptide(L)'
;MKKAGKAAAGVKQNLLNPVTERDFIDVYLEALKSFYRPQVTAEEYMRDFGAMKEYRDAFLDYVKRISTTTEHVGTFLADAFEKMYNTLNNAETFSSEINGGGRRSFDIFCVHLWELFICTTAYLLQSEAYESLNELLVHTYFLRMSPHDSRVKPSSYERLRYRSEMLEDVIKPTLSDDLSRKYTLAGHYLCEQRDYLPTFTGKRIAEADLFLYQVFRGLDLGELGLQTYVWFPICYIYVDHYDSIWKKLQSGRFCEKIMPLFGVSTIEALKERLSRCISDREVRYNGNCWKSASAILDIVKLDEVGRLP
;
A
#
# COMPACT_ATOMS: atom_id res chain seq x y z
N MET A 1 -20.90 -6.88 -21.08
CA MET A 1 -21.10 -6.95 -19.62
C MET A 1 -21.33 -8.38 -19.07
N LYS A 2 -22.17 -9.25 -19.66
CA LYS A 2 -22.42 -10.61 -19.13
C LYS A 2 -21.27 -11.64 -19.28
N LYS A 3 -20.29 -11.45 -20.18
CA LYS A 3 -19.16 -12.38 -20.39
C LYS A 3 -17.98 -12.13 -19.43
N ALA A 4 -17.73 -10.87 -19.04
CA ALA A 4 -16.68 -10.52 -18.08
C ALA A 4 -16.99 -11.08 -16.67
N GLY A 5 -18.24 -10.94 -16.20
CA GLY A 5 -18.65 -11.44 -14.89
C GLY A 5 -18.62 -12.96 -14.72
N LYS A 6 -18.64 -13.75 -15.81
CA LYS A 6 -18.49 -15.23 -15.74
C LYS A 6 -17.04 -15.70 -15.72
N ALA A 7 -16.13 -14.97 -16.38
CA ALA A 7 -14.69 -15.22 -16.27
C ALA A 7 -14.17 -14.79 -14.88
N ALA A 8 -14.69 -13.68 -14.36
CA ALA A 8 -14.39 -13.13 -13.03
C ALA A 8 -14.71 -14.09 -11.87
N ALA A 9 -15.90 -14.72 -11.91
CA ALA A 9 -16.29 -15.69 -10.89
C ALA A 9 -15.39 -16.95 -10.89
N GLY A 10 -14.90 -17.36 -12.06
CA GLY A 10 -14.00 -18.51 -12.20
C GLY A 10 -12.60 -18.27 -11.60
N VAL A 11 -12.03 -17.08 -11.78
CA VAL A 11 -10.71 -16.73 -11.21
C VAL A 11 -10.78 -16.67 -9.69
N LYS A 12 -11.79 -15.99 -9.13
CA LYS A 12 -11.99 -15.88 -7.68
C LYS A 12 -12.20 -17.24 -7.02
N GLN A 13 -12.97 -18.12 -7.65
CA GLN A 13 -13.23 -19.47 -7.14
C GLN A 13 -12.01 -20.39 -7.23
N ASN A 14 -11.19 -20.26 -8.28
CA ASN A 14 -9.95 -21.02 -8.43
C ASN A 14 -8.87 -20.60 -7.43
N LEU A 15 -8.76 -19.30 -7.12
CA LEU A 15 -7.81 -18.78 -6.12
C LEU A 15 -8.21 -19.16 -4.67
N LEU A 16 -9.50 -19.38 -4.41
CA LEU A 16 -10.02 -19.65 -3.06
C LEU A 16 -10.30 -21.12 -2.76
N ASN A 17 -10.08 -22.04 -3.72
CA ASN A 17 -10.10 -23.49 -3.47
C ASN A 17 -9.11 -23.84 -2.33
N PRO A 18 -9.26 -25.00 -1.64
CA PRO A 18 -8.49 -25.32 -0.45
C PRO A 18 -7.05 -25.68 -0.81
N VAL A 19 -6.29 -24.66 -1.18
CA VAL A 19 -4.83 -24.62 -1.17
C VAL A 19 -4.42 -24.22 0.25
N THR A 20 -3.33 -24.79 0.77
CA THR A 20 -2.84 -24.40 2.10
C THR A 20 -2.49 -22.91 2.09
N GLU A 21 -2.40 -22.24 3.25
CA GLU A 21 -2.17 -20.78 3.31
C GLU A 21 -0.90 -20.35 2.54
N ARG A 22 0.15 -21.19 2.53
CA ARG A 22 1.37 -20.96 1.73
C ARG A 22 1.15 -21.11 0.23
N ASP A 23 0.20 -21.93 -0.18
CA ASP A 23 -0.04 -22.20 -1.58
C ASP A 23 -0.86 -21.08 -2.25
N PHE A 24 -1.61 -20.26 -1.50
CA PHE A 24 -2.38 -19.15 -2.09
C PHE A 24 -1.47 -18.14 -2.79
N ILE A 25 -0.38 -17.72 -2.14
CA ILE A 25 0.54 -16.71 -2.69
C ILE A 25 1.21 -17.23 -3.97
N ASP A 26 1.56 -18.52 -4.03
CA ASP A 26 2.13 -19.12 -5.23
C ASP A 26 1.12 -19.19 -6.37
N VAL A 27 -0.10 -19.67 -6.11
CA VAL A 27 -1.18 -19.67 -7.13
C VAL A 27 -1.50 -18.25 -7.59
N TYR A 28 -1.52 -17.29 -6.67
CA TYR A 28 -1.74 -15.88 -6.97
C TYR A 28 -0.66 -15.33 -7.89
N LEU A 29 0.62 -15.60 -7.59
CA LEU A 29 1.76 -15.18 -8.40
C LEU A 29 1.73 -15.80 -9.79
N GLU A 30 1.46 -17.10 -9.91
CA GLU A 30 1.31 -17.76 -11.21
C GLU A 30 0.19 -17.14 -12.04
N ALA A 31 -0.94 -16.80 -11.42
CA ALA A 31 -2.05 -16.15 -12.12
C ALA A 31 -1.67 -14.74 -12.61
N LEU A 32 -0.92 -13.98 -11.80
CA LEU A 32 -0.45 -12.65 -12.17
C LEU A 32 0.53 -12.66 -13.35
N LYS A 33 1.24 -13.76 -13.61
CA LYS A 33 2.16 -13.85 -14.77
C LYS A 33 1.49 -13.62 -16.12
N SER A 34 0.19 -13.92 -16.21
CA SER A 34 -0.60 -13.68 -17.43
C SER A 34 -0.70 -12.21 -17.85
N PHE A 35 -0.38 -11.27 -16.95
CA PHE A 35 -0.39 -9.82 -17.22
C PHE A 35 0.95 -9.28 -17.73
N TYR A 36 2.00 -10.09 -17.77
CA TYR A 36 3.29 -9.63 -18.27
C TYR A 36 3.24 -9.38 -19.77
N ARG A 37 3.73 -8.20 -20.18
CA ARG A 37 3.86 -7.80 -21.58
C ARG A 37 5.23 -7.16 -21.79
N PRO A 38 6.10 -7.70 -22.65
CA PRO A 38 7.40 -7.07 -22.95
C PRO A 38 7.26 -5.63 -23.48
N GLN A 39 6.22 -5.41 -24.27
CA GLN A 39 5.80 -4.12 -24.82
C GLN A 39 4.30 -4.00 -24.54
N VAL A 40 3.86 -2.88 -23.94
CA VAL A 40 2.46 -2.66 -23.55
C VAL A 40 1.97 -1.33 -24.09
N THR A 41 0.82 -1.33 -24.78
CA THR A 41 0.18 -0.07 -25.20
C THR A 41 -0.63 0.54 -24.05
N ALA A 42 -1.02 1.81 -24.19
CA ALA A 42 -1.88 2.49 -23.21
C ALA A 42 -3.22 1.76 -23.02
N GLU A 43 -3.83 1.28 -24.10
CA GLU A 43 -5.12 0.57 -24.09
C GLU A 43 -5.00 -0.79 -23.40
N GLU A 44 -3.94 -1.54 -23.72
CA GLU A 44 -3.66 -2.82 -23.06
C GLU A 44 -3.40 -2.63 -21.56
N TYR A 45 -2.61 -1.63 -21.20
CA TYR A 45 -2.33 -1.30 -19.80
C TYR A 45 -3.61 -0.97 -19.04
N MET A 46 -4.47 -0.11 -19.59
CA MET A 46 -5.72 0.28 -18.94
C MET A 46 -6.70 -0.88 -18.80
N ARG A 47 -6.77 -1.77 -19.79
CA ARG A 47 -7.56 -3.02 -19.69
C ARG A 47 -7.03 -3.89 -18.55
N ASP A 48 -5.73 -4.11 -18.50
CA ASP A 48 -5.09 -4.99 -17.53
C ASP A 48 -5.16 -4.40 -16.11
N PHE A 49 -4.99 -3.07 -15.96
CA PHE A 49 -5.22 -2.33 -14.70
C PHE A 49 -6.65 -2.46 -14.19
N GLY A 50 -7.63 -2.42 -15.10
CA GLY A 50 -9.03 -2.70 -14.75
C GLY A 50 -9.23 -4.14 -14.25
N ALA A 51 -8.63 -5.12 -14.93
CA ALA A 51 -8.75 -6.53 -14.57
C ALA A 51 -8.06 -6.89 -13.25
N MET A 52 -6.92 -6.25 -12.92
CA MET A 52 -6.20 -6.43 -11.65
C MET A 52 -7.07 -6.16 -10.42
N LYS A 53 -8.15 -5.37 -10.55
CA LYS A 53 -9.11 -5.15 -9.46
C LYS A 53 -9.66 -6.45 -8.88
N GLU A 54 -10.02 -7.41 -9.73
CA GLU A 54 -10.58 -8.70 -9.28
C GLU A 54 -9.55 -9.54 -8.52
N TYR A 55 -8.28 -9.48 -8.93
CA TYR A 55 -7.17 -10.13 -8.24
C TYR A 55 -6.87 -9.45 -6.90
N ARG A 56 -6.98 -8.12 -6.84
CA ARG A 56 -6.87 -7.36 -5.60
C ARG A 56 -7.97 -7.76 -4.62
N ASP A 57 -9.22 -7.81 -5.08
CA ASP A 57 -10.36 -8.21 -4.24
C ASP A 57 -10.21 -9.65 -3.72
N ALA A 58 -9.71 -10.58 -4.54
CA ALA A 58 -9.41 -11.95 -4.11
C ALA A 58 -8.29 -12.03 -3.06
N PHE A 59 -7.24 -11.22 -3.20
CA PHE A 59 -6.19 -11.11 -2.19
C PHE A 59 -6.74 -10.55 -0.86
N LEU A 60 -7.62 -9.56 -0.90
CA LEU A 60 -8.21 -8.99 0.32
C LEU A 60 -9.15 -9.96 1.02
N ASP A 61 -9.89 -10.79 0.30
CA ASP A 61 -10.67 -11.89 0.89
C ASP A 61 -9.75 -12.91 1.57
N TYR A 62 -8.59 -13.20 0.97
CA TYR A 62 -7.56 -14.03 1.57
C TYR A 62 -6.99 -13.42 2.86
N VAL A 63 -6.60 -12.14 2.84
CA VAL A 63 -6.14 -11.39 4.04
C VAL A 63 -7.17 -11.47 5.15
N LYS A 64 -8.45 -11.22 4.83
CA LYS A 64 -9.54 -11.29 5.81
C LYS A 64 -9.68 -12.68 6.43
N ARG A 65 -9.49 -13.74 5.65
CA ARG A 65 -9.53 -15.12 6.13
C ARG A 65 -8.39 -15.40 7.11
N ILE A 66 -7.15 -15.17 6.68
CA ILE A 66 -5.96 -15.50 7.50
C ILE A 66 -5.84 -14.64 8.75
N SER A 67 -6.36 -13.41 8.72
CA SER A 67 -6.34 -12.52 9.90
C SER A 67 -7.18 -13.06 11.07
N THR A 68 -7.99 -14.09 10.86
CA THR A 68 -8.78 -14.74 11.93
C THR A 68 -8.18 -16.08 12.39
N THR A 69 -7.19 -16.61 11.68
CA THR A 69 -6.66 -17.97 11.90
C THR A 69 -5.14 -18.00 12.12
N THR A 70 -4.43 -16.95 11.74
CA THR A 70 -2.97 -16.89 11.74
C THR A 70 -2.49 -15.93 12.82
N GLU A 71 -1.74 -16.45 13.80
CA GLU A 71 -0.95 -15.62 14.71
C GLU A 71 0.16 -14.91 13.93
N HIS A 72 0.54 -13.70 14.36
CA HIS A 72 1.57 -12.89 13.70
C HIS A 72 1.28 -12.67 12.19
N VAL A 73 0.02 -12.39 11.86
CA VAL A 73 -0.41 -12.16 10.47
C VAL A 73 0.35 -11.01 9.80
N GLY A 74 0.82 -10.02 10.58
CA GLY A 74 1.63 -8.92 10.05
C GLY A 74 2.97 -9.41 9.50
N THR A 75 3.65 -10.28 10.26
CA THR A 75 4.88 -10.94 9.82
C THR A 75 4.65 -11.81 8.59
N PHE A 76 3.60 -12.63 8.59
CA PHE A 76 3.24 -13.45 7.42
C PHE A 76 2.99 -12.59 6.16
N LEU A 77 2.27 -11.48 6.31
CA LEU A 77 1.99 -10.55 5.21
C LEU A 77 3.27 -9.87 4.73
N ALA A 78 4.20 -9.51 5.62
CA ALA A 78 5.48 -8.95 5.24
C ALA A 78 6.28 -9.93 4.35
N ASP A 79 6.40 -11.19 4.77
CA ASP A 79 7.04 -12.26 3.97
C ASP A 79 6.35 -12.44 2.61
N ALA A 80 5.01 -12.38 2.59
CA ALA A 80 4.24 -12.47 1.36
C ALA A 80 4.52 -11.28 0.43
N PHE A 81 4.56 -10.05 0.94
CA PHE A 81 4.88 -8.86 0.15
C PHE A 81 6.32 -8.90 -0.38
N GLU A 82 7.28 -9.35 0.43
CA GLU A 82 8.66 -9.54 -0.01
C GLU A 82 8.74 -10.55 -1.17
N LYS A 83 8.13 -11.73 -1.00
CA LYS A 83 8.07 -12.77 -2.04
C LYS A 83 7.42 -12.26 -3.30
N MET A 84 6.27 -11.60 -3.20
CA MET A 84 5.56 -11.08 -4.36
C MET A 84 6.37 -10.00 -5.08
N TYR A 85 6.96 -9.06 -4.34
CA TYR A 85 7.82 -8.03 -4.90
C TYR A 85 9.00 -8.64 -5.66
N ASN A 86 9.76 -9.53 -5.03
CA ASN A 86 10.95 -10.11 -5.63
C ASN A 86 10.64 -11.02 -6.82
N THR A 87 9.47 -11.66 -6.84
CA THR A 87 9.03 -12.52 -7.95
C THR A 87 8.54 -11.69 -9.13
N LEU A 88 7.66 -10.71 -8.88
CA LEU A 88 7.06 -9.88 -9.94
C LEU A 88 8.03 -8.83 -10.48
N ASN A 89 9.02 -8.43 -9.68
CA ASN A 89 10.10 -7.52 -10.07
C ASN A 89 11.38 -8.31 -10.44
N ASN A 90 11.22 -9.44 -11.14
CA ASN A 90 12.31 -10.23 -11.69
C ASN A 90 12.00 -10.59 -13.15
N ALA A 91 12.85 -10.15 -14.08
CA ALA A 91 12.66 -10.43 -15.50
C ALA A 91 12.72 -11.93 -15.82
N GLU A 92 13.57 -12.68 -15.12
CA GLU A 92 13.74 -14.13 -15.31
C GLU A 92 12.48 -14.93 -14.93
N THR A 93 11.57 -14.34 -14.14
CA THR A 93 10.26 -14.93 -13.82
C THR A 93 9.38 -15.09 -15.07
N PHE A 94 9.55 -14.22 -16.07
CA PHE A 94 8.66 -14.14 -17.23
C PHE A 94 9.32 -14.52 -18.55
N SER A 95 10.62 -14.30 -18.69
CA SER A 95 11.37 -14.66 -19.90
C SER A 95 12.82 -14.95 -19.57
N SER A 96 13.35 -16.07 -20.10
CA SER A 96 14.78 -16.38 -20.08
C SER A 96 15.58 -15.52 -21.08
N GLU A 97 14.89 -14.88 -22.04
CA GLU A 97 15.48 -13.97 -23.00
C GLU A 97 15.39 -12.54 -22.46
N ILE A 98 16.46 -12.11 -21.79
CA ILE A 98 16.58 -10.87 -20.98
C ILE A 98 16.45 -9.57 -21.81
N ASN A 99 16.31 -9.64 -23.14
CA ASN A 99 16.58 -8.50 -24.03
C ASN A 99 15.37 -7.61 -24.41
N GLY A 100 14.18 -7.82 -23.85
CA GLY A 100 12.96 -7.18 -24.37
C GLY A 100 12.19 -6.21 -23.46
N GLY A 101 12.22 -6.39 -22.14
CA GLY A 101 11.31 -5.69 -21.22
C GLY A 101 11.91 -4.42 -20.61
N GLY A 102 11.40 -3.26 -21.02
CA GLY A 102 11.71 -1.97 -20.37
C GLY A 102 11.03 -1.84 -19.00
N ARG A 103 11.37 -0.81 -18.20
CA ARG A 103 10.75 -0.60 -16.86
C ARG A 103 9.21 -0.65 -16.89
N ARG A 104 8.61 -0.20 -17.99
CA ARG A 104 7.16 -0.18 -18.23
C ARG A 104 6.50 -1.56 -18.24
N SER A 105 7.22 -2.64 -18.60
CA SER A 105 6.66 -4.00 -18.61
C SER A 105 6.35 -4.53 -17.20
N PHE A 106 6.94 -3.92 -16.17
CA PHE A 106 6.76 -4.30 -14.76
C PHE A 106 5.87 -3.31 -14.00
N ASP A 107 5.52 -2.18 -14.62
CA ASP A 107 4.81 -1.07 -13.98
C ASP A 107 3.47 -1.53 -13.36
N ILE A 108 2.73 -2.37 -14.09
CA ILE A 108 1.44 -2.89 -13.64
C ILE A 108 1.55 -3.69 -12.33
N PHE A 109 2.62 -4.46 -12.16
CA PHE A 109 2.84 -5.25 -10.95
C PHE A 109 3.23 -4.38 -9.76
N CYS A 110 4.07 -3.37 -10.00
CA CYS A 110 4.45 -2.43 -8.96
C CYS A 110 3.25 -1.60 -8.49
N VAL A 111 2.38 -1.14 -9.40
CA VAL A 111 1.11 -0.47 -9.05
C VAL A 111 0.20 -1.39 -8.25
N HIS A 112 0.07 -2.64 -8.69
CA HIS A 112 -0.78 -3.62 -8.02
C HIS A 112 -0.28 -3.91 -6.59
N LEU A 113 1.03 -4.15 -6.41
CA LEU A 113 1.63 -4.37 -5.09
C LEU A 113 1.47 -3.18 -4.16
N TRP A 114 1.69 -1.97 -4.67
CA TRP A 114 1.46 -0.73 -3.93
C TRP A 114 0.00 -0.61 -3.45
N GLU A 115 -0.96 -0.89 -4.33
CA GLU A 115 -2.38 -0.89 -3.98
C GLU A 115 -2.72 -1.98 -2.95
N LEU A 116 -2.19 -3.20 -3.12
CA LEU A 116 -2.36 -4.29 -2.15
C LEU A 116 -1.86 -3.89 -0.76
N PHE A 117 -0.73 -3.20 -0.69
CA PHE A 117 -0.15 -2.76 0.57
C PHE A 117 -1.03 -1.71 1.28
N ILE A 118 -1.52 -0.72 0.54
CA ILE A 118 -2.48 0.27 1.07
C ILE A 118 -3.77 -0.41 1.54
N CYS A 119 -4.34 -1.30 0.73
CA CYS A 119 -5.59 -1.97 1.09
C CYS A 119 -5.40 -2.89 2.31
N THR A 120 -4.27 -3.59 2.40
CA THR A 120 -3.94 -4.41 3.58
C THR A 120 -3.84 -3.53 4.83
N THR A 121 -3.18 -2.37 4.72
CA THR A 121 -3.11 -1.39 5.80
C THR A 121 -4.50 -0.89 6.20
N ALA A 122 -5.37 -0.56 5.23
CA ALA A 122 -6.74 -0.14 5.48
C ALA A 122 -7.57 -1.20 6.21
N TYR A 123 -7.35 -2.48 5.88
CA TYR A 123 -7.99 -3.61 6.55
C TYR A 123 -7.52 -3.72 8.00
N LEU A 124 -6.21 -3.77 8.24
CA LEU A 124 -5.66 -3.92 9.58
C LEU A 124 -6.00 -2.73 10.49
N LEU A 125 -6.06 -1.52 9.92
CA LEU A 125 -6.57 -0.33 10.62
C LEU A 125 -8.05 -0.49 10.99
N GLN A 126 -8.87 -1.07 10.13
CA GLN A 126 -10.28 -1.34 10.46
C GLN A 126 -10.42 -2.24 11.67
N SER A 127 -9.63 -3.31 11.68
CA SER A 127 -9.71 -4.35 12.69
C SER A 127 -8.99 -3.96 13.98
N GLU A 128 -8.46 -2.73 14.07
CA GLU A 128 -7.61 -2.27 15.18
C GLU A 128 -6.43 -3.23 15.44
N ALA A 129 -5.92 -3.90 14.40
CA ALA A 129 -4.84 -4.87 14.48
C ALA A 129 -3.47 -4.18 14.51
N TYR A 130 -3.27 -3.33 15.53
CA TYR A 130 -2.10 -2.44 15.63
C TYR A 130 -0.78 -3.20 15.80
N GLU A 131 -0.78 -4.34 16.48
CA GLU A 131 0.39 -5.21 16.59
C GLU A 131 0.79 -5.79 15.23
N SER A 132 -0.18 -6.32 14.46
CA SER A 132 0.08 -6.81 13.10
C SER A 132 0.50 -5.69 12.13
N LEU A 133 -0.02 -4.47 12.31
CA LEU A 133 0.48 -3.30 11.58
C LEU A 133 1.93 -3.00 11.94
N ASN A 134 2.30 -3.08 13.23
CA ASN A 134 3.70 -2.89 13.63
C ASN A 134 4.59 -3.93 12.95
N GLU A 135 4.27 -5.21 13.08
CA GLU A 135 5.01 -6.32 12.45
C GLU A 135 5.21 -6.09 10.94
N LEU A 136 4.14 -5.71 10.23
CA LEU A 136 4.18 -5.44 8.78
C LEU A 136 5.10 -4.26 8.43
N LEU A 137 5.05 -3.19 9.22
CA LEU A 137 5.71 -1.92 8.90
C LEU A 137 7.16 -1.84 9.41
N VAL A 138 7.51 -2.51 10.52
CA VAL A 138 8.90 -2.53 11.02
C VAL A 138 9.74 -3.65 10.41
N HIS A 139 9.12 -4.54 9.64
CA HIS A 139 9.82 -5.61 8.93
C HIS A 139 10.94 -5.06 8.04
N THR A 140 12.11 -5.67 8.11
CA THR A 140 13.22 -5.39 7.20
C THR A 140 13.08 -6.24 5.97
N TYR A 141 12.62 -5.62 4.87
CA TYR A 141 12.44 -6.29 3.60
C TYR A 141 13.76 -6.40 2.83
N PHE A 142 14.03 -7.54 2.22
CA PHE A 142 15.15 -7.76 1.31
C PHE A 142 14.67 -7.70 -0.15
N LEU A 143 14.62 -6.49 -0.69
CA LEU A 143 13.98 -6.23 -1.98
C LEU A 143 15.00 -6.09 -3.12
N ARG A 144 14.65 -6.64 -4.30
CA ARG A 144 15.43 -6.46 -5.52
C ARG A 144 15.54 -4.98 -5.90
N MET A 145 16.71 -4.58 -6.39
CA MET A 145 16.95 -3.18 -6.79
C MET A 145 16.25 -2.82 -8.11
N SER A 146 16.14 -3.77 -9.04
CA SER A 146 15.45 -3.60 -10.33
C SER A 146 15.08 -4.96 -10.94
N PRO A 147 14.19 -5.00 -11.95
CA PRO A 147 13.82 -6.25 -12.62
C PRO A 147 14.99 -7.07 -13.17
N HIS A 148 16.06 -6.39 -13.56
CA HIS A 148 17.25 -6.97 -14.21
C HIS A 148 18.44 -7.12 -13.27
N ASP A 149 18.26 -6.82 -11.98
CA ASP A 149 19.31 -6.91 -10.97
C ASP A 149 18.95 -8.02 -9.98
N SER A 150 19.85 -8.98 -9.80
CA SER A 150 19.70 -10.08 -8.84
C SER A 150 20.01 -9.66 -7.40
N ARG A 151 20.62 -8.49 -7.19
CA ARG A 151 20.94 -7.99 -5.85
C ARG A 151 19.68 -7.57 -5.11
N VAL A 152 19.55 -8.09 -3.90
CA VAL A 152 18.57 -7.65 -2.90
C VAL A 152 19.24 -6.74 -1.88
N LYS A 153 18.50 -5.76 -1.35
CA LYS A 153 18.99 -4.87 -0.29
C LYS A 153 17.97 -4.76 0.85
N PRO A 154 18.45 -4.63 2.11
CA PRO A 154 17.57 -4.30 3.22
C PRO A 154 16.90 -2.95 2.92
N SER A 155 15.59 -2.91 3.08
CA SER A 155 14.69 -1.80 2.78
C SER A 155 13.55 -1.81 3.80
N SER A 156 12.99 -0.64 4.10
CA SER A 156 11.71 -0.58 4.82
C SER A 156 10.54 -0.50 3.82
N TYR A 157 9.31 -0.49 4.34
CA TYR A 157 8.11 -0.61 3.52
C TYR A 157 7.89 0.55 2.53
N GLU A 158 8.54 1.69 2.71
CA GLU A 158 8.52 2.82 1.75
C GLU A 158 8.96 2.39 0.36
N ARG A 159 9.77 1.35 0.24
CA ARG A 159 10.20 0.81 -1.06
C ARG A 159 9.04 0.21 -1.86
N LEU A 160 7.94 -0.16 -1.20
CA LEU A 160 6.69 -0.62 -1.83
C LEU A 160 5.83 0.53 -2.36
N ARG A 161 6.12 1.79 -2.00
CA ARG A 161 5.47 2.96 -2.60
C ARG A 161 5.88 3.05 -4.06
N TYR A 162 4.89 3.16 -4.96
CA TYR A 162 5.15 3.23 -6.39
C TYR A 162 4.42 4.40 -7.06
N ARG A 163 5.12 5.09 -7.98
CA ARG A 163 4.52 6.07 -8.89
C ARG A 163 4.61 5.49 -10.30
N SER A 164 3.46 5.16 -10.87
CA SER A 164 3.35 4.57 -12.21
C SER A 164 3.83 5.51 -13.31
N GLU A 165 4.80 5.09 -14.10
CA GLU A 165 5.19 5.83 -15.32
C GLU A 165 4.09 5.69 -16.38
N MET A 166 3.47 4.51 -16.47
CA MET A 166 2.41 4.25 -17.44
C MET A 166 1.18 5.12 -17.20
N LEU A 167 0.66 5.16 -15.96
CA LEU A 167 -0.51 5.97 -15.64
C LEU A 167 -0.19 7.46 -15.70
N GLU A 168 0.92 7.90 -15.11
CA GLU A 168 1.17 9.33 -14.91
C GLU A 168 1.80 10.03 -16.11
N ASP A 169 2.72 9.36 -16.82
CA ASP A 169 3.53 10.00 -17.87
C ASP A 169 3.11 9.59 -19.29
N VAL A 170 2.50 8.41 -19.46
CA VAL A 170 2.06 7.91 -20.77
C VAL A 170 0.57 8.13 -20.99
N ILE A 171 -0.27 7.68 -20.05
CA ILE A 171 -1.73 7.65 -20.23
C ILE A 171 -2.38 8.98 -19.87
N LYS A 172 -2.11 9.51 -18.67
CA LYS A 172 -2.73 10.75 -18.18
C LYS A 172 -2.65 11.93 -19.16
N PRO A 173 -1.52 12.19 -19.86
CA PRO A 173 -1.44 13.29 -20.82
C PRO A 173 -2.34 13.13 -22.05
N THR A 174 -2.78 11.91 -22.38
CA THR A 174 -3.65 11.64 -23.53
C THR A 174 -5.14 11.66 -23.18
N LEU A 175 -5.49 11.82 -21.90
CA LEU A 175 -6.88 11.84 -21.44
C LEU A 175 -7.51 13.23 -21.59
N SER A 176 -8.85 13.28 -21.49
CA SER A 176 -9.60 14.53 -21.48
C SER A 176 -9.15 15.48 -20.37
N ASP A 177 -9.42 16.78 -20.56
CA ASP A 177 -8.97 17.84 -19.66
C ASP A 177 -9.30 17.60 -18.18
N ASP A 178 -10.41 16.94 -17.83
CA ASP A 178 -10.73 16.69 -16.42
C ASP A 178 -9.79 15.67 -15.75
N LEU A 179 -9.44 14.60 -16.46
CA LEU A 179 -8.57 13.54 -15.95
C LEU A 179 -7.09 13.91 -16.06
N SER A 180 -6.69 14.58 -17.14
CA SER A 180 -5.31 15.03 -17.34
C SER A 180 -4.88 16.09 -16.32
N ARG A 181 -5.82 16.88 -15.79
CA ARG A 181 -5.59 17.89 -14.74
C ARG A 181 -5.61 17.37 -13.31
N LYS A 182 -5.94 16.09 -13.06
CA LYS A 182 -5.83 15.53 -11.70
C LYS A 182 -4.36 15.53 -11.24
N TYR A 183 -4.10 15.59 -9.94
CA TYR A 183 -2.73 15.54 -9.43
C TYR A 183 -2.02 14.24 -9.81
N THR A 184 -2.70 13.11 -9.60
CA THR A 184 -2.29 11.80 -10.10
C THR A 184 -3.49 11.05 -10.66
N LEU A 185 -3.26 10.27 -11.70
CA LEU A 185 -4.28 9.39 -12.27
C LEU A 185 -4.47 8.16 -11.37
N ALA A 186 -3.37 7.61 -10.82
CA ALA A 186 -3.41 6.49 -9.89
C ALA A 186 -4.24 6.83 -8.63
N GLY A 187 -3.96 7.97 -7.99
CA GLY A 187 -4.70 8.41 -6.79
C GLY A 187 -6.18 8.61 -7.07
N HIS A 188 -6.51 9.23 -8.21
CA HIS A 188 -7.91 9.40 -8.62
C HIS A 188 -8.64 8.06 -8.79
N TYR A 189 -8.03 7.10 -9.51
CA TYR A 189 -8.67 5.80 -9.69
C TYR A 189 -8.83 5.03 -8.38
N LEU A 190 -7.81 5.01 -7.53
CA LEU A 190 -7.87 4.33 -6.23
C LEU A 190 -9.03 4.86 -5.38
N CYS A 191 -9.20 6.18 -5.31
CA CYS A 191 -10.22 6.80 -4.46
C CYS A 191 -11.63 6.79 -5.06
N GLU A 192 -11.79 6.76 -6.38
CA GLU A 192 -13.11 6.96 -7.00
C GLU A 192 -13.68 5.71 -7.69
N GLN A 193 -12.85 4.72 -8.02
CA GLN A 193 -13.25 3.61 -8.90
C GLN A 193 -12.87 2.22 -8.36
N ARG A 194 -12.07 2.17 -7.30
CA ARG A 194 -11.51 0.93 -6.76
C ARG A 194 -12.10 0.52 -5.42
N ASP A 195 -13.33 0.94 -5.12
CA ASP A 195 -14.08 0.44 -3.97
C ASP A 195 -14.25 -1.09 -4.02
N TYR A 196 -14.17 -1.72 -2.84
CA TYR A 196 -14.54 -3.09 -2.55
C TYR A 196 -15.31 -3.14 -1.22
N LEU A 197 -16.62 -2.96 -1.33
CA LEU A 197 -17.51 -2.77 -0.18
C LEU A 197 -17.73 -4.08 0.62
N PRO A 198 -18.05 -3.97 1.93
CA PRO A 198 -18.20 -2.72 2.70
C PRO A 198 -16.87 -2.19 3.27
N THR A 199 -15.80 -2.97 3.18
CA THR A 199 -14.53 -2.73 3.88
C THR A 199 -13.72 -1.59 3.25
N PHE A 200 -13.63 -1.55 1.92
CA PHE A 200 -12.73 -0.64 1.22
C PHE A 200 -13.51 0.39 0.43
N THR A 201 -13.58 1.60 0.98
CA THR A 201 -14.05 2.79 0.27
C THR A 201 -12.87 3.69 -0.08
N GLY A 202 -13.03 4.56 -1.07
CA GLY A 202 -12.04 5.56 -1.43
C GLY A 202 -11.50 6.38 -0.25
N LYS A 203 -12.37 6.80 0.67
CA LYS A 203 -11.99 7.49 1.91
C LYS A 203 -10.97 6.67 2.72
N ARG A 204 -11.23 5.37 2.90
CA ARG A 204 -10.39 4.50 3.73
C ARG A 204 -9.07 4.14 3.07
N ILE A 205 -9.08 4.02 1.73
CA ILE A 205 -7.86 3.88 0.94
C ILE A 205 -6.99 5.13 1.10
N ALA A 206 -7.58 6.32 1.00
CA ALA A 206 -6.87 7.58 1.17
C ALA A 206 -6.31 7.75 2.59
N GLU A 207 -7.10 7.40 3.61
CA GLU A 207 -6.68 7.42 5.01
C GLU A 207 -5.52 6.46 5.27
N ALA A 208 -5.57 5.24 4.74
CA ALA A 208 -4.50 4.25 4.89
C ALA A 208 -3.20 4.69 4.20
N ASP A 209 -3.30 5.24 2.99
CA ASP A 209 -2.13 5.78 2.27
C ASP A 209 -1.49 6.95 3.03
N LEU A 210 -2.31 7.86 3.59
CA LEU A 210 -1.81 8.94 4.44
C LEU A 210 -1.23 8.42 5.77
N PHE A 211 -1.86 7.41 6.37
CA PHE A 211 -1.40 6.79 7.60
C PHE A 211 0.02 6.23 7.45
N LEU A 212 0.32 5.54 6.33
CA LEU A 212 1.64 5.00 6.01
C LEU A 212 2.73 6.07 6.00
N TYR A 213 2.43 7.28 5.55
CA TYR A 213 3.32 8.43 5.67
C TYR A 213 3.45 8.90 7.13
N GLN A 214 2.31 9.08 7.81
CA GLN A 214 2.25 9.68 9.14
C GLN A 214 3.02 8.92 10.21
N VAL A 215 3.01 7.59 10.15
CA VAL A 215 3.66 6.73 11.15
C VAL A 215 5.14 6.52 10.90
N PHE A 216 5.62 6.70 9.66
CA PHE A 216 6.96 6.30 9.22
C PHE A 216 8.07 6.71 10.19
N ARG A 217 8.11 7.99 10.57
CA ARG A 217 9.17 8.53 11.45
C ARG A 217 9.00 8.13 12.92
N GLY A 218 7.82 7.69 13.33
CA GLY A 218 7.54 7.19 14.67
C GLY A 218 7.86 5.71 14.83
N LEU A 219 8.05 4.96 13.74
CA LEU A 219 8.39 3.55 13.78
C LEU A 219 9.87 3.32 14.11
N ASP A 220 10.18 2.14 14.65
CA ASP A 220 11.54 1.76 15.00
C ASP A 220 12.27 1.07 13.86
N LEU A 221 12.57 1.82 12.80
CA LEU A 221 13.16 1.29 11.57
C LEU A 221 14.70 1.24 11.59
N GLY A 222 15.34 1.57 12.71
CA GLY A 222 16.81 1.62 12.82
C GLY A 222 17.44 2.52 11.75
N GLU A 223 18.53 2.06 11.12
CA GLU A 223 19.21 2.78 10.03
C GLU A 223 18.32 2.99 8.80
N LEU A 224 17.32 2.12 8.57
CA LEU A 224 16.39 2.25 7.44
C LEU A 224 15.46 3.46 7.61
N GLY A 225 15.20 3.88 8.86
CA GLY A 225 14.43 5.08 9.17
C GLY A 225 15.16 6.39 8.88
N LEU A 226 16.46 6.35 8.59
CA LEU A 226 17.28 7.51 8.24
C LEU A 226 17.31 7.81 6.73
N GLN A 227 16.60 7.01 5.92
CA GLN A 227 16.58 7.19 4.48
C GLN A 227 16.02 8.55 4.05
N THR A 228 16.58 9.11 2.98
CA THR A 228 16.17 10.40 2.40
C THR A 228 14.74 10.38 1.86
N TYR A 229 14.24 9.20 1.49
CA TYR A 229 12.92 9.04 0.87
C TYR A 229 11.92 8.49 1.90
N VAL A 230 10.84 9.24 2.11
CA VAL A 230 9.68 8.81 2.92
C VAL A 230 8.54 8.35 2.02
N TRP A 231 7.59 7.59 2.59
CA TRP A 231 6.33 7.26 1.91
C TRP A 231 5.61 8.55 1.51
N PHE A 232 5.48 8.82 0.20
CA PHE A 232 4.67 9.93 -0.27
C PHE A 232 3.23 9.44 -0.49
N PRO A 233 2.26 9.98 0.26
CA PRO A 233 0.88 9.49 0.25
C PRO A 233 0.11 10.08 -0.93
N ILE A 234 0.10 9.44 -2.09
CA ILE A 234 -0.55 9.92 -3.32
C ILE A 234 -2.04 10.30 -3.10
N CYS A 235 -2.75 9.64 -2.20
CA CYS A 235 -4.17 9.86 -1.98
C CYS A 235 -4.49 10.96 -0.94
N TYR A 236 -3.49 11.67 -0.37
CA TYR A 236 -3.71 12.56 0.77
C TYR A 236 -4.72 13.69 0.55
N ILE A 237 -4.89 14.15 -0.68
CA ILE A 237 -5.85 15.21 -1.05
C ILE A 237 -7.32 14.75 -0.99
N TYR A 238 -7.54 13.43 -0.93
CA TYR A 238 -8.86 12.80 -0.81
C TYR A 238 -9.26 12.51 0.65
N VAL A 239 -8.37 12.78 1.61
CA VAL A 239 -8.62 12.52 3.02
C VAL A 239 -9.54 13.57 3.63
N ASP A 240 -10.51 13.11 4.40
CA ASP A 240 -11.31 13.98 5.26
C ASP A 240 -10.53 14.33 6.54
N HIS A 241 -9.91 15.51 6.56
CA HIS A 241 -9.11 15.97 7.70
C HIS A 241 -9.93 16.15 9.00
N TYR A 242 -11.26 16.18 8.93
CA TYR A 242 -12.09 16.32 10.13
C TYR A 242 -12.23 15.01 10.91
N ASP A 243 -11.97 13.85 10.31
CA ASP A 243 -12.25 12.53 10.90
C ASP A 243 -11.00 11.68 11.12
N SER A 244 -9.87 12.33 11.41
CA SER A 244 -8.60 11.62 11.63
C SER A 244 -8.59 10.78 12.92
N ILE A 245 -8.11 9.55 12.82
CA ILE A 245 -7.90 8.63 13.95
C ILE A 245 -7.01 9.25 15.04
N TRP A 246 -6.07 10.13 14.65
CA TRP A 246 -5.08 10.70 15.56
C TRP A 246 -5.70 11.62 16.60
N LYS A 247 -6.89 12.19 16.35
CA LYS A 247 -7.64 12.96 17.36
C LYS A 247 -7.96 12.11 18.59
N LYS A 248 -8.11 10.80 18.43
CA LYS A 248 -8.41 9.86 19.52
C LYS A 248 -7.23 9.66 20.47
N LEU A 249 -6.01 10.06 20.10
CA LEU A 249 -4.83 10.02 20.99
C LEU A 249 -5.01 10.87 22.25
N GLN A 250 -6.01 11.76 22.30
CA GLN A 250 -6.35 12.46 23.53
C GLN A 250 -6.86 11.52 24.65
N SER A 251 -7.42 10.35 24.31
CA SER A 251 -7.89 9.36 25.28
C SER A 251 -6.77 8.38 25.67
N GLY A 252 -6.59 8.17 26.98
CA GLY A 252 -5.68 7.19 27.55
C GLY A 252 -6.00 5.78 27.08
N ARG A 253 -7.29 5.39 27.11
CA ARG A 253 -7.73 4.09 26.59
C ARG A 253 -7.39 3.87 25.11
N PHE A 254 -7.48 4.90 24.27
CA PHE A 254 -7.06 4.77 22.87
C PHE A 254 -5.53 4.72 22.73
N CYS A 255 -4.79 5.47 23.56
CA CYS A 255 -3.33 5.35 23.62
C CYS A 255 -2.89 3.92 23.91
N GLU A 256 -3.46 3.27 24.92
CA GLU A 256 -3.17 1.87 25.24
C GLU A 256 -3.41 0.93 24.05
N LYS A 257 -4.50 1.15 23.29
CA LYS A 257 -4.79 0.36 22.09
C LYS A 257 -3.76 0.52 20.98
N ILE A 258 -3.27 1.74 20.74
CA ILE A 258 -2.40 2.05 19.60
C ILE A 258 -0.91 1.92 19.93
N MET A 259 -0.53 1.86 21.21
CA MET A 259 0.84 1.62 21.67
C MET A 259 1.57 0.46 20.94
N PRO A 260 0.93 -0.71 20.68
CA PRO A 260 1.55 -1.79 19.92
C PRO A 260 2.00 -1.40 18.51
N LEU A 261 1.31 -0.47 17.84
CA LEU A 261 1.71 0.05 16.52
C LEU A 261 3.13 0.63 16.52
N PHE A 262 3.54 1.22 17.64
CA PHE A 262 4.83 1.86 17.81
C PHE A 262 5.83 1.01 18.62
N GLY A 263 5.46 -0.22 18.99
CA GLY A 263 6.31 -1.12 19.78
C GLY A 263 6.61 -0.59 21.19
N VAL A 264 5.68 0.14 21.81
CA VAL A 264 5.85 0.74 23.14
C VAL A 264 4.76 0.28 24.10
N SER A 265 4.93 0.53 25.39
CA SER A 265 3.98 0.10 26.44
C SER A 265 3.61 1.19 27.45
N THR A 266 4.06 2.44 27.24
CA THR A 266 3.75 3.58 28.12
C THR A 266 3.39 4.82 27.30
N ILE A 267 2.63 5.74 27.91
CA ILE A 267 2.24 7.01 27.27
C ILE A 267 3.47 7.86 26.97
N GLU A 268 4.47 7.86 27.85
CA GLU A 268 5.71 8.60 27.70
C GLU A 268 6.52 8.10 26.50
N ALA A 269 6.65 6.78 26.35
CA ALA A 269 7.33 6.18 25.20
C ALA A 269 6.54 6.42 23.89
N LEU A 270 5.20 6.38 23.96
CA LEU A 270 4.36 6.76 22.82
C LEU A 270 4.59 8.22 22.41
N LYS A 271 4.60 9.15 23.36
CA LYS A 271 4.91 10.58 23.10
C LYS A 271 6.29 10.75 22.48
N GLU A 272 7.29 9.98 22.91
CA GLU A 272 8.62 10.00 22.31
C GLU A 272 8.60 9.59 20.84
N ARG A 273 7.90 8.50 20.49
CA ARG A 273 7.75 8.07 19.08
C ARG A 273 6.99 9.11 18.26
N LEU A 274 5.88 9.63 18.78
CA LEU A 274 5.06 10.65 18.12
C LEU A 274 5.80 11.98 17.92
N SER A 275 6.77 12.32 18.78
CA SER A 275 7.57 13.55 18.64
C SER A 275 8.34 13.63 17.32
N ARG A 276 8.57 12.48 16.66
CA ARG A 276 9.26 12.36 15.37
C ARG A 276 8.31 12.50 14.17
N CYS A 277 7.00 12.35 14.39
CA CYS A 277 5.95 12.45 13.37
C CYS A 277 5.57 13.92 13.09
N ILE A 278 6.57 14.70 12.69
CA ILE A 278 6.44 16.13 12.34
C ILE A 278 6.10 16.33 10.86
N SER A 279 5.48 17.48 10.57
CA SER A 279 5.09 17.88 9.22
C SER A 279 6.30 18.17 8.36
N ASP A 280 6.25 17.71 7.12
CA ASP A 280 7.22 18.00 6.08
C ASP A 280 6.52 18.73 4.92
N ARG A 281 6.90 20.00 4.69
CA ARG A 281 6.27 20.85 3.67
C ARG A 281 6.59 20.39 2.25
N GLU A 282 7.63 19.59 2.07
CA GLU A 282 8.03 19.05 0.78
C GLU A 282 7.19 17.82 0.40
N VAL A 283 6.47 17.22 1.35
CA VAL A 283 5.52 16.14 1.09
C VAL A 283 4.20 16.72 0.57
N ARG A 284 4.25 17.23 -0.66
CA ARG A 284 3.10 17.77 -1.38
C ARG A 284 3.22 17.54 -2.88
N TYR A 285 2.11 17.68 -3.59
CA TYR A 285 2.15 17.74 -5.04
C TYR A 285 2.84 19.01 -5.53
N ASN A 286 3.67 18.88 -6.57
CA ASN A 286 4.27 20.02 -7.26
C ASN A 286 3.19 20.90 -7.94
N GLY A 287 3.45 22.21 -8.03
CA GLY A 287 2.53 23.19 -8.63
C GLY A 287 1.66 23.92 -7.61
N ASN A 288 0.43 24.29 -7.99
CA ASN A 288 -0.51 25.08 -7.17
C ASN A 288 -1.14 24.32 -5.99
N CYS A 289 -0.53 23.22 -5.53
CA CYS A 289 -1.00 22.50 -4.35
C CYS A 289 -0.55 23.24 -3.08
N TRP A 290 -1.48 23.97 -2.47
CA TRP A 290 -1.21 24.75 -1.27
C TRP A 290 -1.08 23.91 0.00
N LYS A 291 -1.46 22.62 -0.04
CA LYS A 291 -1.50 21.74 1.14
C LYS A 291 -0.49 20.62 1.03
N SER A 292 0.37 20.48 2.03
CA SER A 292 1.18 19.28 2.26
C SER A 292 0.37 18.19 2.95
N ALA A 293 0.85 16.96 2.85
CA ALA A 293 0.33 15.85 3.64
C ALA A 293 0.52 16.15 5.14
N SER A 294 -0.56 16.07 5.90
CA SER A 294 -0.55 16.32 7.34
C SER A 294 0.18 15.19 8.07
N ALA A 295 1.07 15.54 9.00
CA ALA A 295 1.66 14.60 9.95
C ALA A 295 0.74 14.39 11.18
N ILE A 296 1.14 13.50 12.10
CA ILE A 296 0.35 13.25 13.32
C ILE A 296 0.28 14.50 14.19
N LEU A 297 1.40 15.23 14.33
CA LEU A 297 1.46 16.42 15.17
C LEU A 297 0.76 17.66 14.59
N ASP A 298 0.34 17.63 13.32
CA ASP A 298 -0.58 18.63 12.77
C ASP A 298 -2.01 18.46 13.31
N ILE A 299 -2.32 17.28 13.86
CA ILE A 299 -3.68 16.86 14.21
C ILE A 299 -3.87 16.81 15.72
N VAL A 300 -2.86 16.36 16.47
CA VAL A 300 -2.88 16.26 17.94
C VAL A 300 -1.55 16.68 18.51
N LYS A 301 -1.57 17.54 19.54
CA LYS A 301 -0.34 18.01 20.19
C LYS A 301 0.14 16.99 21.23
N LEU A 302 1.44 16.94 21.47
CA LEU A 302 2.04 15.99 22.42
C LEU A 302 1.50 16.13 23.85
N ASP A 303 1.18 17.34 24.30
CA ASP A 303 0.61 17.61 25.62
C ASP A 303 -0.87 17.17 25.75
N GLU A 304 -1.55 16.96 24.63
CA GLU A 304 -2.92 16.46 24.60
C GLU A 304 -2.99 14.92 24.64
N VAL A 305 -1.90 14.21 24.30
CA VAL A 305 -1.88 12.75 24.23
C VAL A 305 -2.08 12.13 25.63
N GLY A 306 -3.09 11.27 25.73
CA GLY A 306 -3.47 10.58 26.97
C GLY A 306 -4.02 11.50 28.07
N ARG A 307 -4.43 12.72 27.73
CA ARG A 307 -4.93 13.71 28.70
C ARG A 307 -6.31 13.36 29.25
N LEU A 308 -7.15 12.75 28.43
CA LEU A 308 -8.48 12.28 28.79
C LEU A 308 -8.40 10.80 29.21
N PRO A 309 -9.32 10.32 30.06
CA PRO A 309 -9.40 8.89 30.41
C PRO A 309 -9.44 7.93 29.20
#